data_AF-A0A3D6ETL4-F1
#
_entry.id   AF-A0A3D6ETL4-F1
#
_cell.length_a   1.000
_cell.length_b   1.000
_cell.length_c   1.000
_cell.angle_alpha   90.00
_cell.angle_beta   90.00
_cell.angle_gamma   90.00
#
_symmetry.space_group_name_H-M   'P 1'
#
loop_
_entity.id
_entity.type
_entity.pdbx_description
1 polymer ?
#
loop_
_entity_poly.entity_id
_entity_poly.type
_entity_poly.pdbx_seq_one_letter_code
_entity_poly.pdbx_strand_id
1 'polypeptide(L)'
;MKNNSNFNTGLLFITYLLMDSDQEISENELNYLDSVRLEAGIDEAEFRTFYNSAFGKSEREIYQIGMDAINKCSEAEKIEIFVKLYGMALADQVLRVKEVRFILYATRMANVSMERVIEMANEVGITVS
;
A
#
# COMPACT_ATOMS: atom_id res chain seq x y z
N MET A 1 -8.06 10.09 -12.71
CA MET A 1 -6.80 10.82 -12.44
C MET A 1 -5.73 10.29 -13.39
N LYS A 2 -4.80 11.13 -13.88
CA LYS A 2 -3.68 10.64 -14.71
C LYS A 2 -2.81 9.72 -13.85
N ASN A 3 -2.48 8.53 -14.34
CA ASN A 3 -1.53 7.58 -13.77
C ASN A 3 -0.26 8.30 -13.28
N ASN A 4 -0.20 8.59 -11.97
CA ASN A 4 1.03 9.07 -11.37
C ASN A 4 1.88 7.84 -11.09
N SER A 5 2.93 7.65 -11.89
CA SER A 5 3.82 6.49 -11.76
C SER A 5 4.42 6.35 -10.35
N ASN A 6 4.67 7.46 -9.65
CA ASN A 6 5.15 7.41 -8.26
C ASN A 6 4.05 6.91 -7.30
N PHE A 7 2.79 7.34 -7.51
CA PHE A 7 1.66 6.85 -6.72
C PHE A 7 1.47 5.35 -6.92
N ASN A 8 1.41 4.91 -8.18
CA ASN A 8 1.21 3.50 -8.55
C ASN A 8 2.37 2.63 -8.02
N THR A 9 3.62 3.08 -8.18
CA THR A 9 4.81 2.39 -7.66
C THR A 9 4.77 2.31 -6.13
N GLY A 10 4.49 3.43 -5.46
CA GLY A 10 4.43 3.49 -4.01
C GLY A 10 3.35 2.57 -3.43
N LEU A 11 2.15 2.63 -4.01
CA LEU A 11 1.03 1.79 -3.61
C LEU A 11 1.36 0.31 -3.79
N LEU A 12 1.73 -0.12 -5.00
CA LEU A 12 1.93 -1.54 -5.30
C LEU A 12 3.08 -2.17 -4.51
N PHE A 13 4.23 -1.49 -4.39
CA PHE A 13 5.39 -2.03 -3.65
C PHE A 13 5.13 -2.14 -2.15
N ILE A 14 4.44 -1.16 -1.55
CA ILE A 14 4.17 -1.18 -0.12
C ILE A 14 3.01 -2.12 0.23
N THR A 15 1.99 -2.23 -0.65
CA THR A 15 0.95 -3.26 -0.55
C THR A 15 1.59 -4.66 -0.62
N TYR A 16 2.53 -4.89 -1.55
CA TYR A 16 3.25 -6.17 -1.67
C TYR A 16 3.98 -6.56 -0.39
N LEU A 17 4.66 -5.62 0.27
CA LEU A 17 5.33 -5.89 1.56
C LEU A 17 4.37 -6.21 2.70
N LEU A 18 3.17 -5.62 2.69
CA LEU A 18 2.17 -5.95 3.70
C LEU A 18 1.70 -7.40 3.56
N MET A 19 1.59 -7.92 2.33
CA MET A 19 1.21 -9.32 2.05
C MET A 19 2.36 -10.31 2.29
N ASP A 20 3.56 -10.00 1.80
CA ASP A 20 4.70 -10.94 1.78
C ASP A 20 5.37 -11.13 3.16
N SER A 21 4.77 -10.59 4.23
CA SER A 21 5.38 -10.58 5.58
C SER A 21 5.51 -11.96 6.23
N ASP A 22 4.88 -13.00 5.66
CA ASP A 22 4.93 -14.40 6.12
C ASP A 22 5.49 -15.38 5.06
N GLN A 23 6.10 -14.91 3.95
CA GLN A 23 6.73 -15.68 2.86
C GLN A 23 5.80 -16.60 2.03
N GLU A 24 4.48 -16.58 2.29
CA GLU A 24 3.47 -17.21 1.45
C GLU A 24 2.35 -16.19 1.17
N ILE A 25 2.23 -15.73 -0.08
CA ILE A 25 1.12 -14.87 -0.50
C ILE A 25 -0.10 -15.75 -0.78
N SER A 26 -1.18 -15.53 -0.04
CA SER A 26 -2.46 -16.23 -0.20
C SER A 26 -3.27 -15.71 -1.40
N GLU A 27 -4.25 -16.49 -1.85
CA GLU A 27 -5.19 -16.08 -2.90
C GLU A 27 -6.01 -14.84 -2.50
N ASN A 28 -6.35 -14.69 -1.22
CA ASN A 28 -7.07 -13.53 -0.70
C ASN A 28 -6.23 -12.24 -0.80
N GLU A 29 -4.94 -12.34 -0.47
CA GLU A 29 -3.99 -11.23 -0.60
C GLU A 29 -3.81 -10.83 -2.07
N LEU A 30 -3.70 -11.79 -2.98
CA LEU A 30 -3.66 -11.51 -4.42
C LEU A 30 -4.95 -10.84 -4.93
N ASN A 31 -6.12 -11.31 -4.48
CA ASN A 31 -7.40 -10.71 -4.83
C ASN A 31 -7.52 -9.27 -4.31
N TYR A 32 -6.98 -8.99 -3.11
CA TYR A 32 -6.92 -7.64 -2.57
C TYR A 32 -5.95 -6.74 -3.36
N LEU A 33 -4.77 -7.25 -3.73
CA LEU A 33 -3.83 -6.51 -4.57
C LEU A 33 -4.49 -6.13 -5.93
N ASP A 34 -5.26 -7.04 -6.51
CA ASP A 34 -6.00 -6.78 -7.75
C ASP A 34 -7.13 -5.75 -7.56
N SER A 35 -7.85 -5.78 -6.43
CA SER A 35 -8.87 -4.76 -6.15
C SER A 35 -8.26 -3.37 -5.98
N VAL A 36 -7.14 -3.25 -5.25
CA VAL A 36 -6.38 -2.00 -5.10
C VAL A 36 -5.91 -1.47 -6.45
N ARG A 37 -5.39 -2.35 -7.30
CA ARG A 37 -4.99 -2.02 -8.68
C ARG A 37 -6.17 -1.45 -9.48
N LEU A 38 -7.31 -2.14 -9.46
CA LEU A 38 -8.52 -1.72 -10.19
C LEU A 38 -9.05 -0.38 -9.69
N GLU A 39 -9.13 -0.18 -8.38
CA GLU A 39 -9.57 1.09 -7.78
C GLU A 39 -8.65 2.26 -8.12
N ALA A 40 -7.33 2.01 -8.16
CA ALA A 40 -6.34 3.02 -8.55
C ALA A 40 -6.32 3.28 -10.07
N GLY A 41 -7.08 2.52 -10.86
CA GLY A 41 -7.10 2.64 -12.32
C GLY A 41 -5.81 2.16 -12.99
N ILE A 42 -5.05 1.30 -12.32
CA ILE A 42 -3.78 0.76 -12.82
C ILE A 42 -4.10 -0.35 -13.82
N ASP A 43 -3.61 -0.22 -15.05
CA ASP A 43 -3.84 -1.23 -16.08
C ASP A 43 -3.00 -2.49 -15.86
N GLU A 44 -3.42 -3.58 -16.50
CA GLU A 44 -2.76 -4.89 -16.39
C GLU A 44 -1.29 -4.87 -16.86
N ALA A 45 -0.94 -4.01 -17.83
CA ALA A 45 0.42 -3.95 -18.36
C ALA A 45 1.38 -3.26 -17.37
N GLU A 46 0.93 -2.18 -16.72
CA GLU A 46 1.64 -1.51 -15.65
C GLU A 46 1.79 -2.44 -14.43
N PHE A 47 0.73 -3.15 -14.06
CA PHE A 47 0.76 -4.11 -12.96
C PHE A 47 1.71 -5.30 -13.21
N ARG A 48 1.73 -5.86 -14.43
CA ARG A 48 2.70 -6.89 -14.80
C ARG A 48 4.14 -6.39 -14.75
N THR A 49 4.36 -5.15 -15.14
CA THR A 49 5.68 -4.51 -15.07
C THR A 49 6.12 -4.41 -13.61
N PHE A 50 5.23 -3.97 -12.73
CA PHE A 50 5.44 -3.99 -11.28
C PHE A 50 5.78 -5.40 -10.77
N TYR A 51 4.93 -6.40 -11.04
CA TYR A 51 5.07 -7.75 -10.50
C TYR A 51 6.41 -8.39 -10.91
N ASN A 52 6.79 -8.27 -12.17
CA ASN A 52 8.09 -8.73 -12.68
C ASN A 52 9.27 -7.99 -12.05
N SER A 53 9.10 -6.72 -11.69
CA SER A 53 10.14 -5.93 -11.06
C SER A 53 10.29 -6.24 -9.57
N ALA A 54 9.23 -6.66 -8.89
CA ALA A 54 9.27 -7.07 -7.49
C ALA A 54 9.92 -8.46 -7.33
N PHE A 55 9.74 -9.33 -8.32
CA PHE A 55 10.29 -10.68 -8.31
C PHE A 55 11.82 -10.68 -8.15
N GLY A 56 12.32 -11.45 -7.17
CA GLY A 56 13.75 -11.59 -6.89
C GLY A 56 14.38 -10.41 -6.13
N LYS A 57 13.60 -9.40 -5.71
CA LYS A 57 14.06 -8.33 -4.82
C LYS A 57 13.92 -8.74 -3.36
N SER A 58 14.83 -8.27 -2.53
CA SER A 58 14.69 -8.37 -1.07
C SER A 58 13.61 -7.42 -0.55
N GLU A 59 13.01 -7.74 0.60
CA GLU A 59 12.06 -6.86 1.28
C GLU A 59 12.58 -5.43 1.44
N ARG A 60 13.87 -5.28 1.77
CA ARG A 60 14.53 -3.99 1.91
C ARG A 60 14.54 -3.19 0.61
N GLU A 61 14.83 -3.84 -0.52
CA GLU A 61 14.80 -3.18 -1.83
C GLU A 61 13.38 -2.78 -2.22
N ILE A 62 12.41 -3.65 -1.99
CA ILE A 62 10.99 -3.36 -2.25
C ILE A 62 10.54 -2.17 -1.40
N TYR A 63 10.94 -2.12 -0.13
CA TYR A 63 10.60 -1.03 0.79
C TYR A 63 11.21 0.28 0.32
N GLN A 64 12.49 0.26 -0.04
CA GLN A 64 13.19 1.44 -0.51
C GLN A 64 12.53 2.01 -1.77
N ILE A 65 12.23 1.16 -2.76
CA ILE A 65 11.58 1.57 -4.01
C ILE A 65 10.21 2.20 -3.72
N GLY A 66 9.38 1.53 -2.92
CA GLY A 66 8.05 2.03 -2.57
C GLY A 66 8.10 3.37 -1.83
N MET A 67 8.95 3.48 -0.80
CA MET A 67 9.07 4.72 -0.02
C MET A 67 9.66 5.88 -0.82
N ASP A 68 10.62 5.63 -1.70
CA ASP A 68 11.19 6.65 -2.58
C ASP A 68 10.15 7.19 -3.57
N ALA A 69 9.23 6.34 -4.02
CA ALA A 69 8.10 6.74 -4.86
C ALA A 69 7.06 7.55 -4.07
N ILE A 70 6.64 7.05 -2.90
CA ILE A 70 5.70 7.76 -2.00
C ILE A 70 6.23 9.15 -1.66
N ASN A 71 7.53 9.28 -1.36
CA ASN A 71 8.12 10.56 -0.99
C ASN A 71 8.11 11.61 -2.11
N LYS A 72 7.94 11.20 -3.37
CA LYS A 72 7.77 12.09 -4.53
C LYS A 72 6.31 12.45 -4.82
N CYS A 73 5.37 11.83 -4.13
CA CYS A 73 3.95 12.12 -4.27
C CYS A 73 3.57 13.42 -3.54
N SER A 74 2.47 14.03 -3.96
CA SER A 74 1.83 15.12 -3.21
C SER A 74 1.29 14.62 -1.86
N GLU A 75 1.03 15.53 -0.94
CA GLU A 75 0.50 15.17 0.38
C GLU A 75 -0.84 14.40 0.28
N ALA A 76 -1.73 14.85 -0.60
CA ALA A 76 -3.01 14.19 -0.85
C ALA A 76 -2.83 12.75 -1.36
N GLU A 77 -1.93 12.55 -2.32
CA GLU A 77 -1.59 11.23 -2.86
C GLU A 77 -0.97 10.31 -1.80
N LYS A 78 -0.08 10.84 -0.95
CA LYS A 78 0.49 10.06 0.16
C LYS A 78 -0.60 9.60 1.13
N ILE A 79 -1.50 10.50 1.53
CA ILE A 79 -2.62 10.17 2.41
C ILE A 79 -3.49 9.08 1.77
N GLU A 80 -3.83 9.23 0.49
CA GLU A 80 -4.62 8.24 -0.24
C GLU A 80 -3.96 6.85 -0.26
N ILE A 81 -2.65 6.78 -0.51
CA ILE A 81 -1.89 5.52 -0.42
C ILE A 81 -2.04 4.91 0.98
N PHE A 82 -1.79 5.69 2.04
CA PHE A 82 -1.86 5.17 3.41
C PHE A 82 -3.27 4.80 3.86
N VAL A 83 -4.32 5.46 3.36
CA VAL A 83 -5.71 5.07 3.59
C VAL A 83 -5.99 3.70 2.99
N LYS A 84 -5.54 3.44 1.76
CA LYS A 84 -5.67 2.13 1.11
C LYS A 84 -4.92 1.04 1.88
N LEU A 85 -3.67 1.30 2.27
CA LEU A 85 -2.86 0.36 3.07
C LEU A 85 -3.50 0.09 4.44
N TYR A 86 -4.08 1.09 5.07
CA TYR A 86 -4.80 0.93 6.34
C TYR A 86 -6.07 0.09 6.17
N GLY A 87 -6.84 0.31 5.10
CA GLY A 87 -7.98 -0.54 4.74
C GLY A 87 -7.59 -2.00 4.51
N MET A 88 -6.41 -2.23 3.91
CA MET A 88 -5.88 -3.57 3.71
C MET A 88 -5.64 -4.30 5.02
N ALA A 89 -4.92 -3.65 5.95
CA ALA A 89 -4.60 -4.26 7.24
C ALA A 89 -5.88 -4.60 8.03
N LEU A 90 -7.00 -3.90 7.77
CA LEU A 90 -8.30 -4.19 8.37
C LEU A 90 -9.10 -5.29 7.65
N ALA A 91 -8.81 -5.57 6.37
CA ALA A 91 -9.60 -6.48 5.53
C ALA A 91 -9.56 -7.94 6.01
N ASP A 92 -8.46 -8.38 6.63
CA ASP A 92 -8.28 -9.76 7.10
C ASP A 92 -9.01 -10.09 8.41
N GLN A 93 -9.92 -9.22 8.89
CA GLN A 93 -10.64 -9.31 10.18
C GLN A 93 -9.74 -9.38 11.43
N VAL A 94 -8.42 -9.55 11.25
CA VAL A 94 -7.40 -9.56 12.28
C VAL A 94 -6.31 -8.58 11.85
N LEU A 95 -6.39 -7.38 12.40
CA LEU A 95 -5.35 -6.37 12.25
C LEU A 95 -4.05 -6.89 12.91
N ARG A 96 -3.08 -7.36 12.12
CA ARG A 96 -1.85 -7.91 12.71
C ARG A 96 -1.02 -6.74 13.22
N VAL A 97 -0.55 -6.84 14.47
CA VAL A 97 0.27 -5.79 15.12
C VAL A 97 1.49 -5.40 14.27
N LYS A 98 2.03 -6.34 13.49
CA LYS A 98 3.13 -6.11 12.55
C LYS A 98 2.75 -5.12 11.43
N GLU A 99 1.56 -5.26 10.83
CA GLU A 99 1.08 -4.42 9.72
C GLU A 99 0.80 -3.00 10.19
N VAL A 100 0.13 -2.85 11.35
CA VAL A 100 -0.12 -1.54 11.97
C VAL A 100 1.20 -0.82 12.23
N ARG A 101 2.16 -1.54 12.81
CA ARG A 101 3.47 -1.00 13.11
C ARG A 101 4.21 -0.60 11.83
N PHE A 102 4.11 -1.41 10.79
CA PHE A 102 4.68 -1.10 9.48
C PHE A 102 4.07 0.18 8.89
N ILE A 103 2.74 0.31 8.87
CA ILE A 103 2.04 1.50 8.38
C ILE A 103 2.40 2.74 9.22
N LEU A 104 2.47 2.60 10.54
CA LEU A 104 2.89 3.68 11.45
C LEU A 104 4.32 4.17 11.14
N TYR A 105 5.26 3.26 10.86
CA TYR A 105 6.61 3.67 10.48
C TYR A 105 6.66 4.28 9.07
N ALA A 106 5.92 3.72 8.11
CA ALA A 106 5.89 4.22 6.75
C ALA A 106 5.29 5.64 6.67
N THR A 107 4.18 5.89 7.37
CA THR A 107 3.57 7.23 7.47
C THR A 107 4.54 8.26 8.07
N ARG A 108 5.25 7.89 9.15
CA ARG A 108 6.29 8.74 9.74
C ARG A 108 7.42 9.05 8.76
N MET A 109 7.88 8.07 7.99
CA MET A 109 8.94 8.27 6.98
C MET A 109 8.48 9.12 5.80
N ALA A 110 7.19 9.09 5.47
CA ALA A 110 6.60 9.91 4.42
C ALA A 110 6.20 11.34 4.87
N ASN A 111 6.38 11.65 6.16
CA ASN A 111 5.90 12.86 6.83
C ASN A 111 4.37 13.03 6.73
N VAL A 112 3.63 11.95 6.98
CA VAL A 112 2.17 11.91 7.02
C VAL A 112 1.70 11.57 8.44
N SER A 113 0.66 12.25 8.92
CA SER A 113 0.03 11.94 10.21
C SER A 113 -0.83 10.68 10.09
N MET A 114 -0.60 9.72 10.98
CA MET A 114 -1.43 8.51 11.07
C MET A 114 -2.86 8.86 11.49
N GLU A 115 -3.04 9.85 12.35
CA GLU A 115 -4.35 10.36 12.77
C GLU A 115 -5.15 10.84 11.55
N ARG A 116 -4.50 11.58 10.64
CA ARG A 116 -5.14 12.04 9.40
C ARG A 116 -5.51 10.87 8.48
N VAL A 117 -4.68 9.84 8.41
CA VAL A 117 -4.99 8.62 7.65
C VAL A 117 -6.23 7.91 8.21
N ILE A 118 -6.31 7.76 9.54
CA ILE A 118 -7.46 7.13 10.21
C ILE A 118 -8.74 7.96 10.03
N GLU A 119 -8.64 9.28 10.16
CA GLU A 119 -9.76 10.19 9.93
C GLU A 119 -10.33 10.04 8.51
N MET A 120 -9.45 10.10 7.50
CA MET A 120 -9.84 9.92 6.10
C MET A 120 -10.40 8.53 5.81
N ALA A 121 -9.82 7.49 6.42
CA ALA A 121 -10.31 6.13 6.30
C ALA A 121 -11.76 6.03 6.83
N ASN A 122 -12.05 6.62 8.00
CA ASN A 122 -13.39 6.64 8.56
C ASN A 122 -14.38 7.42 7.66
N GLU A 123 -13.96 8.55 7.07
CA GLU A 123 -14.79 9.33 6.13
C GLU A 123 -15.22 8.51 4.90
N VAL A 124 -14.37 7.59 4.44
CA VAL A 124 -14.67 6.70 3.30
C VAL A 124 -15.22 5.33 3.72
N GLY A 125 -15.60 5.16 4.99
CA GLY A 125 -16.26 3.95 5.50
C GLY A 125 -15.33 2.79 5.88
N ILE A 126 -14.02 3.02 6.00
CA ILE A 126 -13.04 2.05 6.49
C ILE A 126 -12.90 2.23 8.01
N THR A 127 -13.49 1.34 8.81
CA THR A 127 -13.52 1.45 10.28
C THR A 127 -13.14 0.13 10.96
N VAL A 128 -12.50 0.21 12.13
CA VAL A 128 -12.30 -0.94 13.02
C VAL A 128 -13.63 -1.27 13.69
N SER A 129 -14.14 -2.49 13.50
CA SER A 129 -15.34 -3.01 14.17
C SER A 129 -15.14 -3.24 15.66
#